data_AF-A0A9C9JPT3-F1
#
_entry.id   AF-A0A9C9JPT3-F1
#
_cell.length_a   1.000
_cell.length_b   1.000
_cell.length_c   1.000
_cell.angle_alpha   90.00
_cell.angle_beta   90.00
_cell.angle_gamma   90.00
#
_symmetry.space_group_name_H-M   'P 1'
#
loop_
_entity.id
_entity.type
_entity.pdbx_description
1 polymer ?
#
loop_
_entity_poly.entity_id
_entity_poly.type
_entity_poly.pdbx_seq_one_letter_code
_entity_poly.pdbx_strand_id
1 'polypeptide(L)'
;MKSFLGFLPVIVFFFACSNQSQNSNNSQAEINSLKNEFGKYRQEKDNNFKTADWSPLTPEDKLAFNGLPYFEYNVSYRYQLRIHTYTNMDTIEVPGSKSGDLRKAVPFGYFEFKREGQNQRLEVWKMMPRTKEGESHLFVGFWDATSDKSTYAGGRYLDITEVRPDVY
;
A
#
# COMPACT_ATOMS: atom_id res chain seq x y z
N MET A 1 -19.13 -76.22 28.13
CA MET A 1 -18.17 -75.57 27.22
C MET A 1 -18.90 -74.91 26.06
N LYS A 2 -19.19 -73.62 26.13
CA LYS A 2 -19.48 -72.75 24.97
C LYS A 2 -19.10 -71.32 25.36
N SER A 3 -17.88 -70.91 25.05
CA SER A 3 -17.41 -69.53 25.23
C SER A 3 -17.88 -68.70 24.04
N PHE A 4 -18.71 -67.70 24.29
CA PHE A 4 -19.12 -66.71 23.29
C PHE A 4 -18.05 -65.63 23.23
N LEU A 5 -17.28 -65.61 22.13
CA LEU A 5 -16.25 -64.63 21.89
C LEU A 5 -16.92 -63.35 21.35
N GLY A 6 -17.06 -62.34 22.21
CA GLY A 6 -17.61 -61.04 21.83
C GLY A 6 -16.60 -60.26 21.00
N PHE A 7 -16.92 -60.01 19.73
CA PHE A 7 -16.15 -59.14 18.84
C PHE A 7 -16.74 -57.73 18.94
N LEU A 8 -16.07 -56.83 19.66
CA LEU A 8 -16.43 -55.41 19.71
C LEU A 8 -15.76 -54.72 18.50
N PRO A 9 -16.51 -54.07 17.58
CA PRO A 9 -15.87 -53.35 16.50
C PRO A 9 -15.28 -52.04 17.07
N VAL A 10 -13.95 -51.94 17.04
CA VAL A 10 -13.25 -50.68 17.27
C VAL A 10 -13.53 -49.78 16.06
N ILE A 11 -14.46 -48.84 16.22
CA ILE A 11 -14.72 -47.80 15.23
C ILE A 11 -13.55 -46.81 15.28
N VAL A 12 -12.60 -46.99 14.36
CA VAL A 12 -11.53 -46.01 14.12
C VAL A 12 -12.16 -44.84 13.35
N PHE A 13 -12.54 -43.78 14.06
CA PHE A 13 -12.87 -42.50 13.45
C PHE A 13 -11.59 -41.90 12.86
N PHE A 14 -11.37 -42.11 11.56
CA PHE A 14 -10.46 -41.27 10.79
C PHE A 14 -11.05 -39.86 10.75
N PHE A 15 -10.68 -39.03 11.73
CA PHE A 15 -10.79 -37.57 11.58
C PHE A 15 -9.82 -37.17 10.46
N ALA A 16 -10.32 -37.20 9.22
CA ALA A 16 -9.73 -36.45 8.14
C ALA A 16 -9.93 -34.97 8.48
N CYS A 17 -9.01 -34.41 9.26
CA CYS A 17 -8.84 -32.97 9.33
C CYS A 17 -8.53 -32.49 7.91
N SER A 18 -9.51 -31.89 7.26
CA SER A 18 -9.27 -31.07 6.08
C SER A 18 -8.36 -29.93 6.51
N ASN A 19 -7.05 -30.11 6.28
CA ASN A 19 -6.06 -29.05 6.34
C ASN A 19 -6.41 -28.02 5.27
N GLN A 20 -7.27 -27.07 5.61
CA GLN A 20 -7.45 -25.87 4.80
C GLN A 20 -6.24 -24.96 5.10
N SER A 21 -5.16 -25.21 4.36
CA SER A 21 -4.05 -24.28 4.20
C SER A 21 -4.64 -22.91 3.85
N GLN A 22 -4.46 -21.94 4.73
CA GLN A 22 -4.80 -20.53 4.50
C GLN A 22 -3.85 -19.98 3.43
N ASN A 23 -4.14 -20.27 2.16
CA ASN A 23 -3.52 -19.61 1.02
C ASN A 23 -4.25 -18.28 0.79
N SER A 24 -3.52 -17.18 0.92
CA SER A 24 -3.95 -15.82 0.58
C SER A 24 -4.18 -15.68 -0.93
N ASN A 25 -5.28 -16.24 -1.44
CA ASN A 25 -5.75 -16.01 -2.79
C ASN A 25 -7.06 -15.26 -2.68
N ASN A 26 -7.02 -13.93 -2.77
CA ASN A 26 -8.23 -13.12 -2.90
C ASN A 26 -9.13 -13.75 -3.97
N SER A 27 -10.42 -13.86 -3.69
CA SER A 27 -11.34 -14.44 -4.67
C SER A 27 -11.32 -13.60 -5.96
N GLN A 28 -11.55 -14.20 -7.13
CA GLN A 28 -11.56 -13.46 -8.39
C GLN A 28 -12.57 -12.30 -8.37
N ALA A 29 -13.69 -12.48 -7.68
CA ALA A 29 -14.70 -11.44 -7.47
C ALA A 29 -14.14 -10.25 -6.67
N GLU A 30 -13.38 -10.50 -5.60
CA GLU A 30 -12.72 -9.48 -4.80
C GLU A 30 -11.65 -8.73 -5.59
N ILE A 31 -10.81 -9.44 -6.37
CA ILE A 31 -9.82 -8.82 -7.25
C ILE A 31 -10.48 -7.88 -8.26
N ASN A 32 -11.60 -8.30 -8.86
CA ASN A 32 -12.35 -7.48 -9.80
C ASN A 32 -12.97 -6.26 -9.11
N SER A 33 -13.48 -6.42 -7.89
CA SER A 33 -14.00 -5.31 -7.08
C SER A 33 -12.93 -4.26 -6.83
N LEU A 34 -11.75 -4.67 -6.34
CA LEU A 34 -10.62 -3.77 -6.08
C LEU A 34 -10.11 -3.09 -7.35
N LYS A 35 -10.04 -3.83 -8.48
CA LYS A 35 -9.67 -3.26 -9.77
C LYS A 35 -10.64 -2.16 -10.19
N ASN A 36 -11.94 -2.36 -9.99
CA ASN A 36 -12.97 -1.37 -10.32
C ASN A 36 -12.89 -0.15 -9.41
N GLU A 37 -12.70 -0.33 -8.11
CA GLU A 37 -12.50 0.76 -7.15
C GLU A 37 -11.28 1.62 -7.54
N PHE A 38 -10.16 0.96 -7.84
CA PHE A 38 -8.95 1.67 -8.26
C PHE A 38 -9.11 2.37 -9.62
N GLY A 39 -9.91 1.79 -10.53
CA GLY A 39 -10.31 2.44 -11.77
C GLY A 39 -11.08 3.74 -11.54
N LYS A 40 -12.03 3.75 -10.60
CA LYS A 40 -12.77 4.97 -10.21
C LYS A 40 -11.84 6.01 -9.59
N TYR A 41 -10.95 5.59 -8.70
CA TYR A 41 -9.94 6.48 -8.11
C TYR A 41 -9.06 7.15 -9.18
N ARG A 42 -8.59 6.40 -10.18
CA ARG A 42 -7.79 6.96 -11.29
C ARG A 42 -8.59 7.95 -12.13
N GLN A 43 -9.85 7.65 -12.43
CA GLN A 43 -10.73 8.56 -13.16
C GLN A 43 -10.96 9.88 -12.39
N GLU A 44 -11.20 9.79 -11.09
CA GLU A 44 -11.34 10.97 -10.24
C GLU A 44 -10.04 11.80 -10.19
N LYS A 45 -8.90 11.12 -10.05
CA LYS A 45 -7.58 11.78 -10.07
C LYS A 45 -7.32 12.49 -11.41
N ASP A 46 -7.59 11.83 -12.52
CA ASP A 46 -7.45 12.44 -13.85
C ASP A 46 -8.40 13.64 -14.02
N ASN A 47 -9.64 13.53 -13.54
CA ASN A 47 -10.58 14.65 -13.55
C ASN A 47 -10.07 15.83 -12.71
N ASN A 48 -9.51 15.57 -11.53
CA ASN A 48 -8.93 16.59 -10.68
C ASN A 48 -7.73 17.27 -11.35
N PHE A 49 -6.85 16.51 -12.00
CA PHE A 49 -5.74 17.09 -12.79
C PHE A 49 -6.26 17.98 -13.93
N LYS A 50 -7.33 17.55 -14.60
CA LYS A 50 -7.92 18.30 -15.72
C LYS A 50 -8.64 19.58 -15.30
N THR A 51 -9.33 19.55 -14.16
CA THR A 51 -10.34 20.58 -13.82
C THR A 51 -10.02 21.39 -12.58
N ALA A 52 -9.34 20.84 -11.58
CA ALA A 52 -9.19 21.50 -10.29
C ALA A 52 -8.27 22.74 -10.35
N ASP A 53 -8.62 23.78 -9.61
CA ASP A 53 -7.84 25.03 -9.56
C ASP A 53 -6.44 24.82 -8.97
N TRP A 54 -6.31 23.86 -8.04
CA TRP A 54 -5.02 23.50 -7.42
C TRP A 54 -4.17 22.55 -8.28
N SER A 55 -4.67 22.12 -9.44
CA SER A 55 -3.94 21.21 -10.33
C SER A 55 -2.57 21.79 -10.69
N PRO A 56 -1.52 20.95 -10.78
CA PRO A 56 -0.20 21.39 -11.21
C PRO A 56 -0.13 21.70 -12.71
N LEU A 57 -1.15 21.34 -13.49
CA LEU A 57 -1.18 21.57 -14.94
C LEU A 57 -1.48 23.05 -15.26
N THR A 58 -0.78 23.58 -16.26
CA THR A 58 -1.11 24.90 -16.83
C THR A 58 -2.48 24.87 -17.52
N PRO A 59 -3.14 26.03 -17.72
CA PRO A 59 -4.39 26.09 -18.50
C PRO A 59 -4.26 25.44 -19.88
N GLU A 60 -3.12 25.62 -20.55
CA GLU A 60 -2.82 25.03 -21.85
C GLU A 60 -2.66 23.51 -21.76
N ASP A 61 -1.95 23.01 -20.74
CA ASP A 61 -1.78 21.56 -20.52
C ASP A 61 -3.12 20.89 -20.19
N LYS A 62 -4.00 21.54 -19.44
CA LYS A 62 -5.35 21.03 -19.14
C LYS A 62 -6.19 20.81 -20.39
N LEU A 63 -6.03 21.64 -21.42
CA LEU A 63 -6.74 21.49 -22.71
C LEU A 63 -6.25 20.25 -23.48
N ALA A 64 -4.95 19.96 -23.43
CA ALA A 64 -4.34 18.80 -24.07
C ALA A 64 -4.37 17.52 -23.21
N PHE A 65 -4.82 17.60 -21.95
CA PHE A 65 -4.74 16.51 -20.99
C PHE A 65 -5.77 15.39 -21.26
N ASN A 66 -5.25 14.18 -21.45
CA ASN A 66 -6.01 12.96 -21.76
C ASN A 66 -5.92 11.88 -20.66
N GLY A 67 -5.41 12.22 -19.48
CA GLY A 67 -5.21 11.29 -18.37
C GLY A 67 -3.73 11.08 -18.03
N LEU A 68 -3.46 10.65 -16.79
CA LEU A 68 -2.10 10.32 -16.37
C LEU A 68 -1.69 8.94 -16.94
N PRO A 69 -0.39 8.73 -17.20
CA PRO A 69 0.12 7.40 -17.52
C PRO A 69 0.07 6.51 -16.28
N TYR A 70 -0.52 5.32 -16.41
CA TYR A 70 -0.63 4.34 -15.33
C TYR A 70 -0.13 2.96 -15.76
N PHE A 71 0.48 2.22 -14.85
CA PHE A 71 0.63 0.77 -15.00
C PHE A 71 -0.72 0.07 -14.92
N GLU A 72 -0.83 -1.12 -15.52
CA GLU A 72 -2.01 -1.96 -15.31
C GLU A 72 -2.19 -2.32 -13.83
N TYR A 73 -3.44 -2.43 -13.39
CA TYR A 73 -3.72 -2.83 -12.02
C TYR A 73 -3.22 -4.25 -11.76
N ASN A 74 -2.41 -4.41 -10.72
CA ASN A 74 -1.88 -5.69 -10.31
C ASN A 74 -1.97 -5.82 -8.78
N VAL A 75 -2.87 -6.69 -8.32
CA VAL A 75 -3.16 -6.91 -6.90
C VAL A 75 -1.95 -7.44 -6.12
N SER A 76 -0.95 -8.04 -6.79
CA SER A 76 0.27 -8.52 -6.11
C SER A 76 1.14 -7.39 -5.53
N TYR A 77 0.90 -6.14 -5.94
CA TYR A 77 1.57 -4.96 -5.37
C TYR A 77 0.75 -4.29 -4.26
N ARG A 78 -0.42 -4.86 -3.89
CA ARG A 78 -1.20 -4.42 -2.74
C ARG A 78 -0.81 -5.25 -1.53
N TYR A 79 -0.34 -4.58 -0.50
CA TYR A 79 0.05 -5.20 0.76
C TYR A 79 -0.85 -4.69 1.88
N GLN A 80 -1.03 -5.52 2.91
CA GLN A 80 -1.55 -5.10 4.20
C GLN A 80 -0.43 -5.29 5.22
N LEU A 81 0.15 -4.19 5.69
CA LEU A 81 1.38 -4.21 6.49
C LEU A 81 1.16 -3.48 7.81
N ARG A 82 1.77 -4.04 8.87
CA ARG A 82 1.90 -3.32 10.12
C ARG A 82 3.10 -2.38 10.02
N ILE A 83 2.92 -1.14 10.47
CA ILE A 83 4.05 -0.22 10.58
C ILE A 83 4.86 -0.51 11.86
N HIS A 84 6.18 -0.45 11.75
CA HIS A 84 7.11 -0.50 12.86
C HIS A 84 7.54 0.93 13.19
N THR A 85 7.02 1.51 14.27
CA THR A 85 7.29 2.91 14.61
C THR A 85 8.63 3.07 15.32
N TYR A 86 9.32 4.17 15.03
CA TYR A 86 10.48 4.59 15.81
C TYR A 86 10.05 5.28 17.10
N THR A 87 10.95 5.28 18.08
CA THR A 87 10.77 6.02 19.34
C THR A 87 11.74 7.18 19.40
N ASN A 88 11.30 8.32 19.95
CA ASN A 88 12.13 9.51 20.21
C ASN A 88 12.89 10.06 18.99
N MET A 89 12.23 10.19 17.83
CA MET A 89 12.84 10.79 16.65
C MET A 89 12.65 12.31 16.62
N ASP A 90 13.73 13.03 16.33
CA ASP A 90 13.69 14.48 16.15
C ASP A 90 13.05 14.89 14.81
N THR A 91 12.52 16.11 14.78
CA THR A 91 12.06 16.74 13.53
C THR A 91 13.27 17.22 12.74
N ILE A 92 13.34 16.84 11.47
CA ILE A 92 14.37 17.29 10.52
C ILE A 92 13.75 18.05 9.35
N GLU A 93 14.59 18.73 8.58
CA GLU A 93 14.19 19.35 7.32
C GLU A 93 14.58 18.46 6.14
N VAL A 94 13.61 18.18 5.27
CA VAL A 94 13.80 17.43 4.02
C VAL A 94 13.46 18.32 2.81
N PRO A 95 14.11 18.14 1.66
CA PRO A 95 13.74 18.86 0.44
C PRO A 95 12.29 18.60 0.03
N GLY A 96 11.57 19.66 -0.32
CA GLY A 96 10.24 19.61 -0.92
C GLY A 96 10.29 19.45 -2.44
N SER A 97 9.12 19.51 -3.08
CA SER A 97 9.00 19.31 -4.53
C SER A 97 9.51 20.49 -5.37
N LYS A 98 9.77 21.66 -4.77
CA LYS A 98 10.31 22.84 -5.45
C LYS A 98 11.74 23.10 -4.98
N SER A 99 12.58 23.61 -5.87
CA SER A 99 13.95 24.00 -5.51
C SER A 99 13.93 25.03 -4.37
N GLY A 100 14.69 24.77 -3.31
CA GLY A 100 14.74 25.61 -2.11
C GLY A 100 13.57 25.46 -1.13
N ASP A 101 12.58 24.62 -1.43
CA ASP A 101 11.49 24.28 -0.50
C ASP A 101 12.00 23.28 0.54
N LEU A 102 11.88 23.61 1.81
CA LEU A 102 12.21 22.73 2.92
C LEU A 102 10.94 22.36 3.68
N ARG A 103 10.78 21.07 3.94
CA ARG A 103 9.65 20.49 4.66
C ARG A 103 10.14 19.94 5.99
N LYS A 104 9.43 20.26 7.08
CA LYS A 104 9.64 19.58 8.35
C LYS A 104 9.05 18.18 8.30
N ALA A 105 9.84 17.18 8.66
CA ALA A 105 9.44 15.79 8.68
C ALA A 105 10.04 15.09 9.91
N VAL A 106 9.37 14.06 10.39
CA VAL A 106 9.86 13.19 11.46
C VAL A 106 9.99 11.78 10.89
N PRO A 107 11.14 11.10 11.02
CA PRO A 107 11.22 9.67 10.77
C PRO A 107 10.18 8.95 11.64
N PHE A 108 9.18 8.32 11.03
CA PHE A 108 8.03 7.79 11.76
C PHE A 108 8.15 6.29 12.03
N GLY A 109 8.63 5.55 11.04
CA GLY A 109 8.74 4.11 11.13
C GLY A 109 9.07 3.50 9.78
N TYR A 110 8.79 2.23 9.63
CA TYR A 110 8.99 1.52 8.37
C TYR A 110 7.97 0.38 8.19
N PHE A 111 7.73 0.03 6.94
CA PHE A 111 7.06 -1.22 6.56
C PHE A 111 8.10 -2.26 6.15
N GLU A 112 7.90 -3.51 6.56
CA GLU A 112 8.67 -4.67 6.11
C GLU A 112 7.76 -5.65 5.37
N PHE A 113 8.24 -6.16 4.23
CA PHE A 113 7.53 -7.15 3.43
C PHE A 113 8.50 -7.96 2.58
N LYS A 114 8.00 -9.02 1.93
CA LYS A 114 8.79 -9.81 0.98
C LYS A 114 8.30 -9.58 -0.44
N ARG A 115 9.24 -9.45 -1.37
CA ARG A 115 9.00 -9.46 -2.81
C ARG A 115 10.01 -10.40 -3.44
N GLU A 116 9.52 -11.36 -4.23
CA GLU A 116 10.38 -12.30 -4.96
C GLU A 116 11.42 -13.00 -4.05
N GLY A 117 10.98 -13.38 -2.85
CA GLY A 117 11.82 -14.04 -1.84
C GLY A 117 12.78 -13.12 -1.09
N GLN A 118 12.88 -11.84 -1.46
CA GLN A 118 13.78 -10.86 -0.85
C GLN A 118 13.02 -9.99 0.16
N ASN A 119 13.65 -9.72 1.31
CA ASN A 119 13.12 -8.77 2.28
C ASN A 119 13.25 -7.35 1.73
N GLN A 120 12.16 -6.60 1.80
CA GLN A 120 12.05 -5.22 1.39
C GLN A 120 11.65 -4.37 2.60
N ARG A 121 12.10 -3.12 2.60
CA ARG A 121 11.77 -2.15 3.63
C ARG A 121 11.47 -0.80 3.01
N LEU A 122 10.39 -0.17 3.46
CA LEU A 122 10.01 1.18 3.06
C LEU A 122 9.97 2.08 4.29
N GLU A 123 10.81 3.11 4.30
CA GLU A 123 10.82 4.13 5.35
C GLU A 123 9.58 5.02 5.24
N VAL A 124 8.97 5.29 6.39
CA VAL A 124 7.78 6.12 6.53
C VAL A 124 8.16 7.38 7.29
N TRP A 125 7.79 8.52 6.71
CA TRP A 125 8.03 9.85 7.25
C TRP A 125 6.71 10.47 7.63
N LYS A 126 6.65 11.11 8.80
CA LYS A 126 5.52 11.96 9.17
C LYS A 126 5.81 13.38 8.73
N MET A 127 5.10 13.83 7.70
CA MET A 127 5.25 15.18 7.16
C MET A 127 4.47 16.14 8.04
N MET A 128 5.16 17.14 8.60
CA MET A 128 4.53 18.15 9.43
C MET A 128 3.70 19.11 8.56
N PRO A 129 2.60 19.66 9.09
CA PRO A 129 1.78 20.61 8.35
C PRO A 129 2.55 21.90 8.11
N ARG A 130 2.25 22.58 6.99
CA ARG A 130 2.84 23.87 6.65
C ARG A 130 2.22 25.03 7.42
N THR A 131 0.97 24.89 7.80
CA THR A 131 0.18 25.87 8.55
C THR A 131 -0.27 25.26 9.88
N LYS A 132 -0.76 26.07 10.81
CA LYS A 132 -1.23 25.58 12.11
C LYS A 132 -2.51 24.75 11.99
N GLU A 133 -3.30 25.02 10.95
CA GLU A 133 -4.58 24.39 10.66
C GLU A 133 -4.43 23.14 9.78
N GLY A 134 -3.23 22.87 9.27
CA GLY A 134 -2.97 21.71 8.42
C GLY A 134 -2.82 20.42 9.21
N GLU A 135 -3.07 19.30 8.56
CA GLU A 135 -2.87 17.97 9.13
C GLU A 135 -1.52 17.39 8.71
N SER A 136 -0.89 16.65 9.64
CA SER A 136 0.24 15.79 9.30
C SER A 136 -0.24 14.57 8.52
N HIS A 137 0.57 14.07 7.59
CA HIS A 137 0.31 12.82 6.89
C HIS A 137 1.57 11.95 6.88
N LEU A 138 1.38 10.66 6.65
CA LEU A 138 2.47 9.72 6.45
C LEU A 138 2.86 9.71 4.96
N PHE A 139 4.17 9.71 4.72
CA PHE A 139 4.77 9.80 3.40
C PHE A 139 5.80 8.69 3.23
N VAL A 140 5.75 8.00 2.11
CA VAL A 140 6.72 6.97 1.72
C VAL A 140 7.27 7.33 0.35
N GLY A 141 8.50 7.84 0.31
CA GLY A 141 9.25 8.03 -0.92
C GLY A 141 10.13 6.82 -1.20
N PHE A 142 10.16 6.33 -2.44
CA PHE A 142 10.97 5.18 -2.80
C PHE A 142 11.42 5.19 -4.26
N TRP A 143 12.51 4.48 -4.51
CA TRP A 143 13.01 4.14 -5.83
C TRP A 143 12.89 2.65 -6.06
N ASP A 144 12.79 2.26 -7.31
CA ASP A 144 12.75 0.87 -7.72
C ASP A 144 13.33 0.71 -9.13
N ALA A 145 13.31 -0.51 -9.65
CA ALA A 145 13.90 -0.84 -10.94
C ALA A 145 13.32 -0.06 -12.14
N THR A 146 12.15 0.57 -11.99
CA THR A 146 11.48 1.40 -13.01
C THR A 146 11.90 2.87 -12.99
N SER A 147 12.49 3.36 -11.90
CA SER A 147 12.90 4.76 -11.75
C SER A 147 13.93 5.14 -12.81
N ASP A 148 13.77 6.32 -13.40
CA ASP A 148 14.59 6.85 -14.52
C ASP A 148 14.52 6.01 -15.81
N LYS A 149 13.57 5.07 -15.90
CA LYS A 149 13.37 4.22 -17.09
C LYS A 149 11.95 4.34 -17.62
N SER A 150 10.98 3.96 -16.80
CA SER A 150 9.55 4.03 -17.11
C SER A 150 8.75 4.81 -16.07
N THR A 151 9.41 5.24 -14.99
CA THR A 151 8.87 6.17 -13.99
C THR A 151 9.84 7.32 -13.75
N TYR A 152 9.37 8.36 -13.07
CA TYR A 152 10.13 9.57 -12.81
C TYR A 152 11.47 9.29 -12.10
N ALA A 153 12.54 9.97 -12.52
CA ALA A 153 13.90 9.76 -12.01
C ALA A 153 14.03 10.05 -10.51
N GLY A 154 13.25 11.01 -9.99
CA GLY A 154 13.19 11.32 -8.56
C GLY A 154 12.44 10.29 -7.70
N GLY A 155 12.05 9.15 -8.29
CA GLY A 155 11.34 8.09 -7.60
C GLY A 155 9.82 8.28 -7.60
N ARG A 156 9.17 7.48 -6.77
CA ARG A 156 7.71 7.47 -6.58
C ARG A 156 7.39 7.67 -5.11
N TYR A 157 6.14 7.97 -4.82
CA TYR A 157 5.69 8.14 -3.45
C TYR A 157 4.29 7.58 -3.20
N LEU A 158 4.01 7.31 -1.93
CA LEU A 158 2.69 7.01 -1.40
C LEU A 158 2.39 8.01 -0.27
N ASP A 159 1.24 8.66 -0.36
CA ASP A 159 0.63 9.35 0.78
C ASP A 159 -0.28 8.37 1.50
N ILE A 160 -0.09 8.26 2.81
CA ILE A 160 -0.78 7.31 3.66
C ILE A 160 -1.54 8.09 4.73
N THR A 161 -2.84 7.87 4.79
CA THR A 161 -3.67 8.37 5.88
C THR A 161 -3.37 7.56 7.13
N GLU A 162 -2.98 8.23 8.21
CA GLU A 162 -2.74 7.59 9.52
C GLU A 162 -4.05 6.95 10.01
N VAL A 163 -4.09 5.63 10.13
CA VAL A 163 -5.26 4.87 10.61
C VAL A 163 -4.92 4.14 11.91
N ARG A 164 -5.94 3.92 12.75
CA ARG A 164 -5.82 3.10 13.97
C ARG A 164 -6.76 1.89 13.88
N PRO A 165 -6.31 0.65 14.16
CA PRO A 165 -4.94 0.28 14.58
C PRO A 165 -3.91 0.41 13.44
N ASP A 166 -2.61 0.41 13.80
CA ASP A 166 -1.44 0.70 12.95
C ASP A 166 -1.15 -0.32 11.80
N VAL A 167 -2.20 -0.78 11.13
CA VAL A 167 -2.18 -1.68 9.98
C VAL A 167 -2.74 -0.93 8.78
N TYR A 168 -1.94 -0.89 7.72
CA TYR A 168 -2.15 -0.09 6.52
C TYR A 168 -2.29 -1.00 5.30
#